data_AF-A0A8U1F7R1-F1
#
_entry.id   AF-A0A8U1F7R1-F1
#
_cell.length_a   1.000
_cell.length_b   1.000
_cell.length_c   1.000
_cell.angle_alpha   90.00
_cell.angle_beta   90.00
_cell.angle_gamma   90.00
#
_symmetry.space_group_name_H-M   'P 1'
#
loop_
_entity.id
_entity.type
_entity.pdbx_description
1 polymer ?
#
loop_
_entity_poly.entity_id
_entity_poly.type
_entity_poly.pdbx_seq_one_letter_code
_entity_poly.pdbx_strand_id
1 'polypeptide(L)'
;MAVSIPSITEDVARERFIMYASGYCCYNNAPAKDGVITNMQAFNTYRYRLETFTESRSTEWATKPYEGEPADFYTQTAPRPWEIPVTGPSLFQNHEENIKVPYTSSNKPCHTCSASGKMPCHECNGSGTKACWVCNGSGRRGGDSPCSQCNERGKENCSKCHGNGTKECETCKGKRQLLTYINLKVEWKNNVEDYVVEQNSGLEVNNLSDVTGKTLFKNAQYMLYPVYGFPDPSLSQASDRLVREHQAKYSQNSRILQQQQTIELIPITKVTYKWKGGIHVYYIYGNEHQVKVPDYPATCCCSIM
;
A
#
# COMPACT_ATOMS: atom_id res chain seq x y z
N MET A 1 38.46 4.14 -14.36
CA MET A 1 38.35 5.33 -13.48
C MET A 1 38.12 4.84 -12.07
N ALA A 2 39.03 5.09 -11.14
CA ALA A 2 38.85 4.74 -9.74
C ALA A 2 37.73 5.64 -9.17
N VAL A 3 36.58 5.06 -8.84
CA VAL A 3 35.53 5.78 -8.13
C VAL A 3 36.05 6.07 -6.73
N SER A 4 36.28 7.34 -6.41
CA SER A 4 36.70 7.76 -5.08
C SER A 4 35.63 7.34 -4.06
N ILE A 5 36.03 6.53 -3.09
CA ILE A 5 35.13 6.06 -2.03
C ILE A 5 34.71 7.28 -1.21
N PRO A 6 33.39 7.58 -1.09
CA PRO A 6 32.93 8.58 -0.16
C PRO A 6 33.27 8.10 1.26
N SER A 7 34.35 8.63 1.83
CA SER A 7 34.73 8.36 3.21
C SER A 7 34.14 9.44 4.11
N ILE A 8 33.36 9.03 5.11
CA ILE A 8 32.91 9.94 6.17
C ILE A 8 34.05 10.22 7.14
N THR A 9 34.07 11.40 7.74
CA THR A 9 35.04 11.74 8.79
C THR A 9 34.64 11.13 10.13
N GLU A 10 35.59 11.02 11.06
CA GLU A 10 35.32 10.53 12.41
C GLU A 10 34.27 11.39 13.13
N ASP A 11 34.31 12.71 12.93
CA ASP A 11 33.36 13.65 13.54
C ASP A 11 31.92 13.37 13.09
N VAL A 12 31.71 13.18 11.79
CA VAL A 12 30.40 12.83 11.22
C VAL A 12 29.94 11.47 11.75
N ALA A 13 30.84 10.50 11.83
CA ALA A 13 30.51 9.18 12.34
C ALA A 13 30.04 9.24 13.80
N ARG A 14 30.75 9.99 14.63
CA ARG A 14 30.44 10.21 16.04
C ARG A 14 29.12 10.95 16.23
N GLU A 15 28.91 12.04 15.49
CA GLU A 15 27.65 12.80 15.53
C GLU A 15 26.44 11.91 15.25
N ARG A 16 26.51 11.12 14.16
CA ARG A 16 25.43 10.21 13.78
C ARG A 16 25.19 9.12 14.80
N PHE A 17 26.26 8.59 15.40
CA PHE A 17 26.13 7.59 16.45
C PHE A 17 25.47 8.14 17.73
N ILE A 18 25.78 9.39 18.12
CA ILE A 18 25.13 10.08 19.24
C ILE A 18 23.64 10.32 18.97
N MET A 19 23.29 10.77 17.76
CA MET A 19 21.90 10.97 17.35
C MET A 19 21.11 9.66 17.39
N TYR A 20 21.71 8.56 16.90
CA TYR A 20 21.12 7.23 16.99
C TYR A 20 20.85 6.83 18.44
N ALA A 21 21.85 6.93 19.32
CA ALA A 21 21.71 6.54 20.72
C ALA A 21 20.64 7.37 21.45
N SER A 22 20.55 8.67 21.13
CA SER A 22 19.55 9.58 21.72
C SER A 22 18.12 9.29 21.26
N GLY A 23 17.93 8.56 20.17
CA GLY A 23 16.61 8.15 19.66
C GLY A 23 15.96 7.01 20.47
N TYR A 24 16.72 6.31 21.33
CA TYR A 24 16.22 5.21 22.14
C TYR A 24 16.23 5.57 23.62
N CYS A 25 15.07 5.56 24.26
CA CYS A 25 14.91 5.94 25.68
C CYS A 25 15.76 5.09 26.64
N CYS A 26 16.05 3.85 26.27
CA CYS A 26 16.80 2.90 27.08
C CYS A 26 18.31 2.92 26.80
N TYR A 27 18.80 3.75 25.89
CA TYR A 27 20.22 3.78 25.55
C TYR A 27 20.93 4.88 26.32
N ASN A 28 22.01 4.52 27.02
CA ASN A 28 22.91 5.52 27.57
C ASN A 28 23.75 6.12 26.44
N ASN A 29 23.91 7.43 26.38
CA ASN A 29 24.70 8.12 25.35
C ASN A 29 26.23 8.02 25.55
N ALA A 30 26.71 7.57 26.71
CA ALA A 30 28.13 7.49 27.03
C ALA A 30 28.96 6.64 26.03
N PRO A 31 28.53 5.45 25.57
CA PRO A 31 29.28 4.70 24.56
C PRO A 31 29.42 5.45 23.23
N ALA A 32 28.41 6.25 22.85
CA ALA A 32 28.46 7.02 21.61
C ALA A 32 29.30 8.30 21.73
N LYS A 33 29.29 8.95 22.90
CA LYS A 33 30.07 10.17 23.16
C LYS A 33 31.53 9.89 23.44
N ASP A 34 31.79 8.98 24.39
CA ASP A 34 33.10 8.77 25.01
C ASP A 34 33.82 7.53 24.45
N GLY A 35 33.14 6.75 23.60
CA GLY A 35 33.75 5.62 22.89
C GLY A 35 34.90 6.06 21.99
N VAL A 36 35.99 5.27 21.98
CA VAL A 36 37.17 5.56 21.17
C VAL A 36 37.06 4.79 19.86
N ILE A 37 36.93 5.50 18.74
CA ILE A 37 36.93 4.90 17.42
C ILE A 37 38.34 4.38 17.13
N THR A 38 38.44 3.11 16.76
CA THR A 38 39.71 2.42 16.54
C THR A 38 39.96 2.09 15.07
N ASN A 39 38.89 1.91 14.30
CA ASN A 39 38.97 1.64 12.87
C ASN A 39 37.69 2.11 12.17
N MET A 40 37.84 2.66 10.97
CA MET A 40 36.73 2.99 10.07
C MET A 40 37.03 2.37 8.71
N GLN A 41 36.25 1.37 8.34
CA GLN A 41 36.40 0.66 7.08
C GLN A 41 35.24 1.01 6.14
N ALA A 42 35.56 1.59 4.99
CA ALA A 42 34.57 1.91 3.97
C ALA A 42 34.39 0.74 2.99
N PHE A 43 33.14 0.49 2.59
CA PHE A 43 32.72 -0.54 1.65
C PHE A 43 31.89 0.10 0.54
N ASN A 44 32.08 -0.38 -0.70
CA ASN A 44 31.45 0.15 -1.90
C ASN A 44 30.32 -0.78 -2.34
N THR A 45 29.16 -0.68 -1.70
CA THR A 45 28.04 -1.56 -2.07
C THR A 45 27.33 -1.00 -3.29
N TYR A 46 27.30 -1.76 -4.39
CA TYR A 46 26.55 -1.35 -5.57
C TYR A 46 25.12 -1.91 -5.51
N ARG A 47 24.15 -1.06 -5.84
CA ARG A 47 22.76 -1.46 -6.06
C ARG A 47 22.39 -1.20 -7.51
N TYR A 48 21.94 -2.24 -8.19
CA TYR A 48 21.23 -2.13 -9.45
C TYR A 48 19.74 -2.20 -9.18
N ARG A 49 19.00 -1.23 -9.70
CA ARG A 49 17.55 -1.14 -9.60
C ARG A 49 16.96 -1.17 -11.00
N LEU A 50 16.07 -2.12 -11.27
CA LEU A 50 15.25 -2.16 -12.46
C LEU A 50 13.81 -1.78 -12.10
N GLU A 51 13.30 -0.76 -12.77
CA GLU A 51 11.93 -0.27 -12.67
C GLU A 51 11.24 -0.58 -13.99
N THR A 52 10.12 -1.31 -13.96
CA THR A 52 9.32 -1.62 -15.14
C THR A 52 7.91 -1.09 -14.93
N PHE A 53 7.61 -0.02 -15.64
CA PHE A 53 6.34 0.66 -15.58
C PHE A 53 5.37 0.01 -16.56
N THR A 54 4.27 -0.51 -16.02
CA THR A 54 3.29 -1.32 -16.77
C THR A 54 1.91 -0.73 -16.66
N GLU A 55 1.12 -0.88 -17.71
CA GLU A 55 -0.33 -0.68 -17.70
C GLU A 55 -1.03 -2.03 -17.87
N SER A 56 -1.97 -2.34 -16.98
CA SER A 56 -2.89 -3.46 -17.11
C SER A 56 -4.32 -2.98 -17.11
N ARG A 57 -5.17 -3.71 -17.83
CA ARG A 57 -6.60 -3.42 -17.96
C ARG A 57 -7.41 -4.67 -17.67
N SER A 58 -8.39 -4.56 -16.79
CA SER A 58 -9.35 -5.63 -16.48
C SER A 58 -10.77 -5.08 -16.49
N THR A 59 -11.74 -5.96 -16.74
CA THR A 59 -13.15 -5.58 -16.82
C THR A 59 -13.98 -6.40 -15.87
N GLU A 60 -14.91 -5.74 -15.18
CA GLU A 60 -15.86 -6.38 -14.27
C GLU A 60 -17.25 -5.78 -14.42
N TRP A 61 -18.27 -6.53 -14.03
CA TRP A 61 -19.64 -6.01 -13.97
C TRP A 61 -19.82 -5.12 -12.74
N ALA A 62 -20.33 -3.92 -12.95
CA ALA A 62 -20.67 -2.98 -11.89
C ALA A 62 -22.16 -2.62 -11.94
N THR A 63 -22.72 -2.33 -10.76
CA THR A 63 -24.10 -1.87 -10.62
C THR A 63 -24.18 -0.68 -9.69
N LYS A 64 -25.09 0.26 -9.99
CA LYS A 64 -25.39 1.39 -9.09
C LYS A 64 -26.88 1.74 -9.14
N PRO A 65 -27.43 2.44 -8.13
CA PRO A 65 -28.76 3.03 -8.21
C PRO A 65 -28.95 3.83 -9.51
N TYR A 66 -30.11 3.69 -10.14
CA TYR A 66 -30.44 4.46 -11.33
C TYR A 66 -30.76 5.92 -10.97
N GLU A 67 -30.02 6.88 -11.54
CA GLU A 67 -30.15 8.32 -11.25
C GLU A 67 -30.71 9.13 -12.42
N GLY A 68 -31.10 8.45 -13.51
CA GLY A 68 -31.67 9.07 -14.71
C GLY A 68 -30.74 9.04 -15.93
N GLU A 69 -29.63 8.31 -15.86
CA GLU A 69 -28.70 8.17 -16.97
C GLU A 69 -29.34 7.42 -18.16
N PRO A 70 -29.06 7.80 -19.41
CA PRO A 70 -29.54 7.02 -20.54
C PRO A 70 -28.93 5.61 -20.51
N ALA A 71 -29.77 4.58 -20.68
CA ALA A 71 -29.28 3.26 -21.02
C ALA A 71 -28.75 3.31 -22.46
N ASP A 72 -27.44 3.09 -22.62
CA ASP A 72 -26.75 3.18 -23.91
C ASP A 72 -26.39 1.80 -24.49
N PHE A 73 -26.83 0.73 -23.83
CA PHE A 73 -26.61 -0.65 -24.26
C PHE A 73 -27.08 -0.88 -25.71
N TYR A 74 -26.19 -1.43 -26.55
CA TYR A 74 -26.40 -1.69 -27.97
C TYR A 74 -26.68 -0.48 -28.87
N THR A 75 -26.55 0.75 -28.37
CA THR A 75 -26.62 1.94 -29.25
C THR A 75 -25.46 1.97 -30.25
N GLN A 76 -24.30 1.43 -29.85
CA GLN A 76 -23.13 1.14 -30.69
C GLN A 76 -22.42 -0.11 -30.17
N THR A 77 -21.45 -0.63 -30.94
CA THR A 77 -20.58 -1.70 -30.48
C THR A 77 -19.69 -1.21 -29.34
N ALA A 78 -19.73 -1.90 -28.19
CA ALA A 78 -18.88 -1.56 -27.07
C ALA A 78 -17.39 -1.71 -27.44
N PRO A 79 -16.54 -0.70 -27.13
CA PRO A 79 -15.11 -0.77 -27.43
C PRO A 79 -14.43 -1.85 -26.58
N ARG A 80 -13.37 -2.43 -27.11
CA ARG A 80 -12.47 -3.31 -26.34
C ARG A 80 -11.76 -2.51 -25.26
N PRO A 81 -11.29 -3.17 -24.17
CA PRO A 81 -10.62 -2.49 -23.06
C PRO A 81 -9.50 -1.54 -23.49
N TRP A 82 -8.72 -1.90 -24.50
CA TRP A 82 -7.58 -1.11 -25.01
C TRP A 82 -7.94 -0.06 -26.09
N GLU A 83 -9.18 -0.04 -26.57
CA GLU A 83 -9.69 0.97 -27.51
C GLU A 83 -10.22 2.22 -26.77
N ILE A 84 -10.46 2.10 -25.46
CA ILE A 84 -10.87 3.22 -24.62
C ILE A 84 -9.67 4.12 -24.37
N PRO A 85 -9.71 5.41 -24.77
CA PRO A 85 -8.62 6.33 -24.51
C PRO A 85 -8.57 6.66 -23.01
N VAL A 86 -7.39 6.53 -22.42
CA VAL A 86 -7.16 6.85 -21.01
C VAL A 86 -5.82 7.54 -20.89
N THR A 87 -5.78 8.64 -20.12
CA THR A 87 -4.55 9.39 -19.89
C THR A 87 -3.86 8.85 -18.65
N GLY A 88 -2.72 8.19 -18.84
CA GLY A 88 -1.94 7.64 -17.72
C GLY A 88 -1.30 8.71 -16.83
N PRO A 89 -0.89 8.33 -15.61
CA PRO A 89 -0.16 9.22 -14.71
C PRO A 89 1.25 9.52 -15.25
N SER A 90 2.00 10.36 -14.53
CA SER A 90 3.42 10.50 -14.84
C SER A 90 4.18 9.18 -14.65
N LEU A 91 5.25 9.00 -15.44
CA LEU A 91 6.00 7.74 -15.52
C LEU A 91 6.52 7.29 -14.14
N PHE A 92 6.49 5.98 -13.90
CA PHE A 92 6.95 5.33 -12.67
C PHE A 92 6.12 5.65 -11.41
N GLN A 93 4.92 6.23 -11.55
CA GLN A 93 3.97 6.44 -10.46
C GLN A 93 2.83 5.43 -10.51
N ASN A 94 2.56 4.78 -9.37
CA ASN A 94 1.43 3.87 -9.25
C ASN A 94 0.12 4.66 -9.31
N HIS A 95 -0.84 4.18 -10.10
CA HIS A 95 -2.15 4.79 -10.21
C HIS A 95 -3.20 3.74 -10.61
N GLU A 96 -4.44 3.98 -10.22
CA GLU A 96 -5.58 3.16 -10.61
C GLU A 96 -6.75 4.07 -10.97
N GLU A 97 -7.41 3.76 -12.08
CA GLU A 97 -8.60 4.46 -12.55
C GLU A 97 -9.71 3.46 -12.91
N ASN A 98 -10.95 3.83 -12.59
CA ASN A 98 -12.15 3.06 -12.91
C ASN A 98 -13.02 3.85 -13.89
N ILE A 99 -13.26 3.27 -15.06
CA ILE A 99 -13.94 3.93 -16.17
C ILE A 99 -15.12 3.06 -16.62
N LYS A 100 -16.30 3.66 -16.71
CA LYS A 100 -17.45 2.99 -17.31
C LYS A 100 -17.21 2.76 -18.80
N VAL A 101 -17.32 1.51 -19.25
CA VAL A 101 -17.23 1.15 -20.67
C VAL A 101 -18.45 1.71 -21.42
N PRO A 102 -18.25 2.53 -22.46
CA PRO A 102 -19.34 3.08 -23.27
C PRO A 102 -20.22 1.98 -23.88
N TYR A 103 -21.51 2.27 -24.06
CA TYR A 103 -22.47 1.38 -24.74
C TYR A 103 -22.72 0.04 -24.03
N THR A 104 -22.43 -0.03 -22.73
CA THR A 104 -22.67 -1.23 -21.90
C THR A 104 -23.72 -1.01 -20.82
N SER A 105 -24.28 0.20 -20.70
CA SER A 105 -25.19 0.56 -19.61
C SER A 105 -26.62 0.08 -19.89
N SER A 106 -27.13 -0.82 -19.06
CA SER A 106 -28.49 -1.32 -19.10
C SER A 106 -29.21 -1.07 -17.78
N ASN A 107 -30.45 -0.58 -17.86
CA ASN A 107 -31.33 -0.49 -16.70
C ASN A 107 -31.91 -1.87 -16.41
N LYS A 108 -31.83 -2.31 -15.16
CA LYS A 108 -32.40 -3.57 -14.68
C LYS A 108 -33.24 -3.31 -13.43
N PRO A 109 -34.31 -4.08 -13.19
CA PRO A 109 -35.00 -4.02 -11.91
C PRO A 109 -34.03 -4.39 -10.78
N CYS A 110 -34.15 -3.71 -9.63
CA CYS A 110 -33.33 -4.04 -8.49
C CYS A 110 -33.63 -5.47 -8.02
N HIS A 111 -32.62 -6.34 -8.06
CA HIS A 111 -32.74 -7.74 -7.67
C HIS A 111 -32.97 -7.88 -6.14
N THR A 112 -32.35 -7.02 -5.33
CA THR A 112 -32.45 -7.06 -3.87
C THR A 112 -33.87 -6.83 -3.35
N CYS A 113 -34.58 -5.84 -3.91
CA CYS A 113 -35.95 -5.52 -3.49
C CYS A 113 -37.02 -5.96 -4.49
N SER A 114 -36.64 -6.71 -5.54
CA SER A 114 -37.54 -7.10 -6.64
C SER A 114 -38.33 -5.90 -7.19
N ALA A 115 -37.64 -4.79 -7.42
CA ALA A 115 -38.19 -3.51 -7.88
C ALA A 115 -39.25 -2.84 -6.96
N SER A 116 -39.40 -3.24 -5.69
CA SER A 116 -40.30 -2.56 -4.75
C SER A 116 -39.73 -1.20 -4.26
N GLY A 117 -38.40 -1.08 -4.21
CA GLY A 117 -37.67 0.06 -3.65
C GLY A 117 -37.64 0.07 -2.12
N LYS A 118 -38.27 -0.91 -1.47
CA LYS A 118 -38.36 -1.01 -0.02
C LYS A 118 -38.08 -2.45 0.45
N MET A 119 -37.39 -2.58 1.57
CA MET A 119 -37.16 -3.87 2.24
C MET A 119 -37.96 -3.93 3.53
N PRO A 120 -38.46 -5.12 3.93
CA PRO A 120 -39.08 -5.28 5.24
C PRO A 120 -38.07 -4.91 6.32
N CYS A 121 -38.51 -4.18 7.34
CA CYS A 121 -37.66 -3.84 8.45
C CYS A 121 -37.35 -5.10 9.25
N HIS A 122 -36.09 -5.54 9.23
CA HIS A 122 -35.61 -6.73 9.94
C HIS A 122 -35.95 -6.71 11.44
N GLU A 123 -35.95 -5.52 12.03
CA GLU A 123 -36.21 -5.34 13.46
C GLU A 123 -37.64 -5.69 13.86
N CYS A 124 -38.63 -5.36 13.04
CA CYS A 124 -40.04 -5.65 13.32
C CYS A 124 -40.65 -6.68 12.37
N ASN A 125 -39.82 -7.36 11.57
CA ASN A 125 -40.24 -8.33 10.56
C ASN A 125 -41.36 -7.82 9.64
N GLY A 126 -41.28 -6.55 9.23
CA GLY A 126 -42.30 -5.97 8.34
C GLY A 126 -43.54 -5.38 9.04
N SER A 127 -43.75 -5.66 10.33
CA SER A 127 -44.99 -5.31 11.02
C SER A 127 -45.12 -3.83 11.43
N GLY A 128 -44.02 -3.07 11.38
CA GLY A 128 -43.96 -1.66 11.80
C GLY A 128 -44.04 -1.43 13.29
N THR A 129 -44.36 -2.46 14.08
CA THR A 129 -44.55 -2.36 15.52
C THR A 129 -43.79 -3.48 16.24
N LYS A 130 -43.47 -3.26 17.51
CA LYS A 130 -42.90 -4.29 18.40
C LYS A 130 -43.81 -4.41 19.61
N ALA A 131 -43.83 -5.60 20.23
CA ALA A 131 -44.50 -5.77 21.51
C ALA A 131 -43.92 -4.76 22.51
N CYS A 132 -44.79 -4.06 23.23
CA CYS A 132 -44.36 -3.14 24.28
C CYS A 132 -43.61 -3.94 25.33
N TRP A 133 -42.34 -3.61 25.56
CA TRP A 133 -41.48 -4.33 26.49
C TRP A 133 -41.99 -4.25 27.94
N VAL A 134 -42.80 -3.22 28.25
CA VAL A 134 -43.34 -2.99 29.60
C VAL A 134 -44.54 -3.89 29.92
N CYS A 135 -45.37 -4.21 28.93
CA CYS A 135 -46.56 -5.05 29.12
C CYS A 135 -46.52 -6.37 28.34
N ASN A 136 -45.42 -6.67 27.65
CA ASN A 136 -45.23 -7.85 26.82
C ASN A 136 -46.38 -8.12 25.83
N GLY A 137 -46.99 -7.05 25.28
CA GLY A 137 -48.08 -7.20 24.32
C GLY A 137 -49.50 -7.12 24.89
N SER A 138 -49.69 -7.17 26.21
CA SER A 138 -51.03 -7.24 26.82
C SER A 138 -51.80 -5.92 26.83
N GLY A 139 -51.10 -4.78 26.70
CA GLY A 139 -51.67 -3.44 26.90
C GLY A 139 -51.91 -3.08 28.36
N ARG A 140 -51.66 -3.99 29.31
CA ARG A 140 -51.90 -3.82 30.74
C ARG A 140 -50.71 -4.28 31.59
N ARG A 141 -50.45 -3.64 32.73
CA ARG A 141 -49.41 -4.06 33.67
C ARG A 141 -50.00 -5.01 34.73
N GLY A 142 -49.14 -5.62 35.54
CA GLY A 142 -49.58 -6.48 36.65
C GLY A 142 -50.62 -5.76 37.53
N GLY A 143 -51.76 -6.42 37.77
CA GLY A 143 -52.90 -5.81 38.48
C GLY A 143 -53.90 -5.05 37.60
N ASP A 144 -53.93 -5.30 36.29
CA ASP A 144 -54.95 -4.80 35.34
C ASP A 144 -54.91 -3.27 35.09
N SER A 145 -53.83 -2.62 35.49
CA SER A 145 -53.61 -1.18 35.25
C SER A 145 -53.26 -0.90 33.77
N PRO A 146 -53.80 0.18 33.18
CA PRO A 146 -53.54 0.54 31.79
C PRO A 146 -52.06 0.86 31.57
N CYS A 147 -51.46 0.31 30.51
CA CYS A 147 -50.05 0.57 30.21
C CYS A 147 -49.88 1.93 29.51
N SER A 148 -49.40 2.93 30.25
CA SER A 148 -49.14 4.29 29.73
C SER A 148 -48.08 4.34 28.62
N GLN A 149 -47.12 3.41 28.61
CA GLN A 149 -46.04 3.39 27.63
C GLN A 149 -46.54 3.12 26.19
N CYS A 150 -47.56 2.26 26.06
CA CYS A 150 -48.16 1.93 24.76
C CYS A 150 -49.60 2.44 24.63
N ASN A 151 -50.08 3.26 25.59
CA ASN A 151 -51.45 3.73 25.67
C ASN A 151 -52.47 2.60 25.45
N GLU A 152 -52.32 1.52 26.22
CA GLU A 152 -53.19 0.33 26.18
C GLU A 152 -53.16 -0.48 24.86
N ARG A 153 -52.35 -0.09 23.86
CA ARG A 153 -52.27 -0.79 22.56
C ARG A 153 -51.50 -2.11 22.61
N GLY A 154 -50.70 -2.34 23.65
CA GLY A 154 -49.80 -3.49 23.77
C GLY A 154 -48.59 -3.46 22.82
N LYS A 155 -48.55 -2.52 21.87
CA LYS A 155 -47.51 -2.42 20.84
C LYS A 155 -46.97 -1.01 20.75
N GLU A 156 -45.69 -0.90 20.41
CA GLU A 156 -44.99 0.35 20.17
C GLU A 156 -44.50 0.41 18.72
N ASN A 157 -44.42 1.61 18.15
CA ASN A 157 -43.84 1.79 16.83
C ASN A 157 -42.38 1.35 16.84
N CYS A 158 -41.99 0.58 15.83
CA CYS A 158 -40.60 0.20 15.68
C CYS A 158 -39.76 1.45 15.43
N SER A 159 -38.85 1.75 16.37
CA SER A 159 -37.98 2.95 16.31
C SER A 159 -37.11 2.98 15.05
N LYS A 160 -36.71 1.81 14.53
CA LYS A 160 -35.80 1.70 13.39
C LYS A 160 -36.47 1.99 12.05
N CYS A 161 -37.79 1.78 11.91
CA CYS A 161 -38.55 2.14 10.69
C CYS A 161 -39.60 3.22 10.95
N HIS A 162 -39.60 3.81 12.14
CA HIS A 162 -40.57 4.81 12.60
C HIS A 162 -42.03 4.42 12.35
N GLY A 163 -42.37 3.14 12.55
CA GLY A 163 -43.73 2.65 12.34
C GLY A 163 -44.06 2.17 10.92
N ASN A 164 -43.19 2.42 9.92
CA ASN A 164 -43.50 2.12 8.51
C ASN A 164 -43.47 0.62 8.15
N GLY A 165 -42.88 -0.22 9.01
CA GLY A 165 -42.66 -1.65 8.75
C GLY A 165 -41.66 -1.95 7.65
N THR A 166 -41.29 -0.96 6.86
CA THR A 166 -40.37 -1.06 5.73
C THR A 166 -39.28 -0.01 5.85
N LYS A 167 -38.14 -0.29 5.23
CA LYS A 167 -37.03 0.63 5.02
C LYS A 167 -36.76 0.78 3.55
N GLU A 168 -36.15 1.89 3.19
CA GLU A 168 -35.65 2.08 1.83
C GLU A 168 -34.62 0.98 1.49
N CYS A 169 -34.69 0.45 0.26
CA CYS A 169 -33.70 -0.51 -0.20
C CYS A 169 -32.33 0.16 -0.32
N GLU A 170 -31.33 -0.37 0.37
CA GLU A 170 -29.96 0.19 0.38
C GLU A 170 -29.29 0.06 -1.00
N THR A 171 -29.53 -1.04 -1.71
CA THR A 171 -28.91 -1.32 -3.02
C THR A 171 -29.38 -0.36 -4.11
N CYS A 172 -30.68 -0.05 -4.18
CA CYS A 172 -31.22 0.87 -5.19
C CYS A 172 -31.57 2.26 -4.65
N LYS A 173 -31.36 2.53 -3.35
CA LYS A 173 -31.75 3.78 -2.67
C LYS A 173 -33.15 4.25 -3.07
N GLY A 174 -34.12 3.34 -2.92
CA GLY A 174 -35.53 3.62 -3.24
C GLY A 174 -35.89 3.74 -4.72
N LYS A 175 -34.91 3.77 -5.64
CA LYS A 175 -35.12 4.00 -7.09
C LYS A 175 -35.74 2.82 -7.83
N ARG A 176 -35.85 1.63 -7.21
CA ARG A 176 -36.41 0.39 -7.78
C ARG A 176 -35.63 -0.22 -8.96
N GLN A 177 -34.74 0.55 -9.56
CA GLN A 177 -33.93 0.18 -10.71
C GLN A 177 -32.44 0.36 -10.41
N LEU A 178 -31.63 -0.45 -11.07
CA LEU A 178 -30.18 -0.40 -11.04
C LEU A 178 -29.67 -0.19 -12.47
N LEU A 179 -28.69 0.69 -12.60
CA LEU A 179 -27.88 0.79 -13.81
C LEU A 179 -26.76 -0.24 -13.72
N THR A 180 -26.74 -1.19 -14.64
CA THR A 180 -25.69 -2.21 -14.77
C THR A 180 -24.81 -1.86 -15.96
N TYR A 181 -23.49 -1.92 -15.81
CA TYR A 181 -22.52 -1.61 -16.86
C TYR A 181 -21.23 -2.39 -16.66
N ILE A 182 -20.38 -2.42 -17.68
CA ILE A 182 -19.03 -2.97 -17.54
C ILE A 182 -18.13 -1.83 -17.05
N ASN A 183 -17.45 -2.05 -15.93
CA ASN A 183 -16.40 -1.19 -15.40
C ASN A 183 -15.05 -1.67 -15.90
N LEU A 184 -14.28 -0.77 -16.52
CA LEU A 184 -12.89 -0.97 -16.90
C LEU A 184 -12.01 -0.44 -15.76
N LYS A 185 -11.26 -1.34 -15.13
CA LYS A 185 -10.20 -0.99 -14.19
C LYS A 185 -8.87 -0.91 -14.95
N VAL A 186 -8.25 0.26 -14.94
CA VAL A 186 -6.93 0.51 -15.51
C VAL A 186 -5.95 0.72 -14.37
N GLU A 187 -4.88 -0.07 -14.34
CA GLU A 187 -3.85 -0.02 -13.30
C GLU A 187 -2.51 0.29 -13.95
N TRP A 188 -1.87 1.36 -13.50
CA TRP A 188 -0.47 1.66 -13.78
C TRP A 188 0.38 1.31 -12.58
N LYS A 189 1.41 0.52 -12.79
CA LYS A 189 2.26 0.00 -11.72
C LYS A 189 3.72 0.10 -12.06
N ASN A 190 4.51 0.66 -11.16
CA ASN A 190 5.96 0.61 -11.19
C ASN A 190 6.44 -0.65 -10.46
N ASN A 191 6.91 -1.62 -11.23
CA ASN A 191 7.48 -2.85 -10.69
C ASN A 191 8.97 -2.65 -10.49
N VAL A 192 9.38 -2.55 -9.22
CA VAL A 192 10.77 -2.29 -8.82
C VAL A 192 11.40 -3.58 -8.36
N GLU A 193 12.59 -3.90 -8.88
CA GLU A 193 13.41 -5.01 -8.41
C GLU A 193 14.86 -4.54 -8.22
N ASP A 194 15.41 -4.86 -7.06
CA ASP A 194 16.77 -4.47 -6.65
C ASP A 194 17.69 -5.69 -6.63
N TYR A 195 18.91 -5.51 -7.14
CA TYR A 195 20.02 -6.42 -6.94
C TYR A 195 21.16 -5.66 -6.26
N VAL A 196 21.63 -6.19 -5.15
CA VAL A 196 22.71 -5.58 -4.35
C VAL A 196 23.93 -6.49 -4.38
N VAL A 197 25.08 -5.93 -4.73
CA VAL A 197 26.37 -6.62 -4.64
C VAL A 197 26.87 -6.53 -3.21
N GLU A 198 26.75 -7.62 -2.45
CA GLU A 198 27.23 -7.68 -1.08
C GLU A 198 28.76 -7.71 -1.04
N GLN A 199 29.37 -6.77 -0.31
CA GLN A 199 30.83 -6.70 -0.11
C GLN A 199 31.29 -7.27 1.23
N ASN A 200 30.50 -8.16 1.85
CA ASN A 200 30.79 -8.76 3.15
C ASN A 200 31.08 -7.73 4.27
N SER A 201 30.40 -6.58 4.25
CA SER A 201 30.52 -5.57 5.31
C SER A 201 30.07 -6.12 6.67
N GLY A 202 29.16 -7.11 6.66
CA GLY A 202 28.45 -7.64 7.82
C GLY A 202 27.13 -6.91 8.10
N LEU A 203 26.70 -6.01 7.21
CA LEU A 203 25.39 -5.37 7.23
C LEU A 203 24.43 -6.12 6.31
N GLU A 204 23.29 -6.55 6.83
CA GLU A 204 22.27 -7.28 6.04
C GLU A 204 21.66 -6.40 4.93
N VAL A 205 21.44 -7.01 3.76
CA VAL A 205 20.89 -6.36 2.55
C VAL A 205 19.52 -5.71 2.81
N ASN A 206 18.72 -6.27 3.71
CA ASN A 206 17.40 -5.72 4.05
C ASN A 206 17.47 -4.29 4.62
N ASN A 207 18.60 -3.89 5.22
CA ASN A 207 18.76 -2.52 5.70
C ASN A 207 19.00 -1.54 4.54
N LEU A 208 19.29 -2.02 3.33
CA LEU A 208 19.69 -1.19 2.20
C LEU A 208 18.51 -0.76 1.30
N SER A 209 17.30 -1.30 1.51
CA SER A 209 16.11 -0.92 0.72
C SER A 209 15.73 0.55 0.92
N ASP A 210 15.92 1.06 2.13
CA ASP A 210 15.36 2.34 2.59
C ASP A 210 16.33 3.52 2.47
N VAL A 211 17.55 3.26 1.97
CA VAL A 211 18.57 4.28 1.76
C VAL A 211 18.81 4.54 0.29
N THR A 212 19.34 5.72 -0.02
CA THR A 212 19.80 6.08 -1.36
C THR A 212 21.31 6.04 -1.46
N GLY A 213 21.82 5.75 -2.65
CA GLY A 213 23.24 5.82 -2.96
C GLY A 213 23.57 6.95 -3.92
N LYS A 214 24.84 7.15 -4.21
CA LYS A 214 25.29 8.04 -5.28
C LYS A 214 24.97 7.38 -6.62
N THR A 215 24.12 7.99 -7.43
CA THR A 215 23.82 7.50 -8.79
C THR A 215 25.07 7.54 -9.67
N LEU A 216 25.46 6.37 -10.18
CA LEU A 216 26.58 6.21 -11.11
C LEU A 216 26.11 6.08 -12.56
N PHE A 217 24.95 5.47 -12.75
CA PHE A 217 24.34 5.27 -14.06
C PHE A 217 22.83 5.32 -13.94
N LYS A 218 22.17 5.95 -14.91
CA LYS A 218 20.71 5.97 -15.02
C LYS A 218 20.33 6.01 -16.50
N ASN A 219 19.43 5.13 -16.92
CA ASN A 219 18.92 5.08 -18.28
C ASN A 219 17.43 4.68 -18.25
N ALA A 220 16.63 5.26 -19.13
CA ALA A 220 15.22 4.93 -19.29
C ALA A 220 14.87 4.78 -20.79
N GLN A 221 14.25 3.66 -21.15
CA GLN A 221 13.86 3.33 -22.53
C GLN A 221 12.57 2.51 -22.52
N TYR A 222 11.88 2.40 -23.66
CA TYR A 222 10.70 1.55 -23.79
C TYR A 222 11.00 0.10 -23.40
N MET A 223 12.10 -0.44 -23.93
CA MET A 223 12.69 -1.73 -23.57
C MET A 223 14.17 -1.52 -23.35
N LEU A 224 14.67 -1.91 -22.18
CA LEU A 224 16.08 -1.73 -21.84
C LEU A 224 16.93 -2.89 -22.35
N TYR A 225 18.16 -2.56 -22.72
CA TYR A 225 19.22 -3.54 -22.87
C TYR A 225 19.97 -3.72 -21.54
N PRO A 226 20.52 -4.91 -21.29
CA PRO A 226 21.38 -5.15 -20.14
C PRO A 226 22.54 -4.16 -20.08
N VAL A 227 23.00 -3.84 -18.87
CA VAL A 227 24.18 -3.00 -18.70
C VAL A 227 25.42 -3.78 -19.10
N TYR A 228 26.15 -3.28 -20.09
CA TYR A 228 27.44 -3.82 -20.52
C TYR A 228 28.59 -2.90 -20.12
N GLY A 229 29.74 -3.50 -19.81
CA GLY A 229 30.98 -2.76 -19.55
C GLY A 229 31.06 -2.09 -18.17
N PHE A 230 30.15 -2.39 -17.25
CA PHE A 230 30.31 -1.98 -15.86
C PHE A 230 31.47 -2.76 -15.22
N PRO A 231 32.34 -2.14 -14.39
CA PRO A 231 33.52 -2.81 -13.83
C PRO A 231 33.23 -4.09 -13.04
N ASP A 232 32.06 -4.16 -12.40
CA ASP A 232 31.60 -5.35 -11.69
C ASP A 232 30.78 -6.28 -12.62
N PRO A 233 31.26 -7.49 -12.93
CA PRO A 233 30.56 -8.43 -13.81
C PRO A 233 29.23 -8.92 -13.21
N SER A 234 29.11 -8.94 -11.88
CA SER A 234 27.90 -9.39 -11.18
C SER A 234 26.71 -8.49 -11.50
N LEU A 235 26.96 -7.19 -11.65
CA LEU A 235 25.93 -6.22 -12.06
C LEU A 235 25.48 -6.43 -13.50
N SER A 236 26.40 -6.74 -14.40
CA SER A 236 26.06 -6.98 -15.81
C SER A 236 25.20 -8.25 -15.94
N GLN A 237 25.54 -9.31 -15.20
CA GLN A 237 24.75 -10.54 -15.14
C GLN A 237 23.38 -10.32 -14.49
N ALA A 238 23.32 -9.57 -13.39
CA ALA A 238 22.06 -9.26 -12.73
C ALA A 238 21.13 -8.41 -13.61
N SER A 239 21.68 -7.40 -14.29
CA SER A 239 20.93 -6.58 -15.24
C SER A 239 20.33 -7.42 -16.36
N ASP A 240 21.12 -8.32 -16.94
CA ASP A 240 20.68 -9.22 -18.00
C ASP A 240 19.58 -10.18 -17.53
N ARG A 241 19.75 -10.79 -16.35
CA ARG A 241 18.72 -11.65 -15.74
C ARG A 241 17.42 -10.88 -15.48
N LEU A 242 17.50 -9.75 -14.78
CA LEU A 242 16.33 -8.98 -14.34
C LEU A 242 15.53 -8.41 -15.52
N VAL A 243 16.22 -7.90 -16.54
CA VAL A 243 15.56 -7.40 -17.76
C VAL A 243 14.76 -8.53 -18.43
N ARG A 244 15.35 -9.73 -18.56
CA ARG A 244 14.68 -10.89 -19.16
C ARG A 244 13.52 -11.39 -18.31
N GLU A 245 13.70 -11.48 -16.99
CA GLU A 245 12.65 -11.92 -16.06
C GLU A 245 11.46 -10.96 -16.07
N HIS A 246 11.70 -9.65 -16.01
CA HIS A 246 10.65 -8.63 -16.10
C HIS A 246 9.93 -8.70 -17.46
N GLN A 247 10.66 -8.82 -18.56
CA GLN A 247 10.04 -8.96 -19.88
C GLN A 247 9.13 -10.20 -19.94
N ALA A 248 9.60 -11.36 -19.48
CA ALA A 248 8.82 -12.59 -19.48
C ALA A 248 7.58 -12.49 -18.57
N LYS A 249 7.73 -11.90 -17.39
CA LYS A 249 6.68 -11.78 -16.37
C LYS A 249 5.58 -10.79 -16.77
N TYR A 250 5.95 -9.62 -17.29
CA TYR A 250 5.00 -8.52 -17.47
C TYR A 250 4.41 -8.44 -18.88
N SER A 251 5.12 -8.91 -19.92
CA SER A 251 4.64 -8.78 -21.31
C SER A 251 3.42 -9.64 -21.63
N GLN A 252 3.09 -10.64 -20.80
CA GLN A 252 1.95 -11.53 -21.04
C GLN A 252 0.61 -10.89 -20.65
N ASN A 253 0.58 -10.14 -19.54
CA ASN A 253 -0.66 -9.66 -18.92
C ASN A 253 -0.78 -8.13 -18.89
N SER A 254 0.30 -7.41 -19.19
CA SER A 254 0.37 -5.96 -19.11
C SER A 254 1.14 -5.40 -20.30
N ARG A 255 0.87 -4.14 -20.66
CA ARG A 255 1.72 -3.38 -21.58
C ARG A 255 2.85 -2.75 -20.80
N ILE A 256 4.09 -3.09 -21.13
CA ILE A 256 5.26 -2.34 -20.66
C ILE A 256 5.24 -0.99 -21.37
N LEU A 257 5.18 0.09 -20.60
CA LEU A 257 5.19 1.45 -21.11
C LEU A 257 6.60 2.02 -21.14
N GLN A 258 7.37 1.75 -20.10
CA GLN A 258 8.78 2.14 -20.01
C GLN A 258 9.51 1.33 -18.96
N GLN A 259 10.81 1.14 -19.16
CA GLN A 259 11.72 0.63 -18.15
C GLN A 259 12.79 1.66 -17.82
N GLN A 260 13.20 1.70 -16.56
CA GLN A 260 14.31 2.50 -16.08
C GLN A 260 15.26 1.60 -15.30
N GLN A 261 16.56 1.79 -15.53
CA GLN A 261 17.58 1.12 -14.74
C GLN A 261 18.53 2.14 -14.13
N THR A 262 18.89 1.89 -12.88
CA THR A 262 19.76 2.77 -12.11
C THR A 262 20.82 1.93 -11.42
N ILE A 263 22.10 2.35 -11.53
CA ILE A 263 23.18 1.82 -10.70
C ILE A 263 23.58 2.91 -9.71
N GLU A 264 23.55 2.55 -8.44
CA GLU A 264 23.93 3.42 -7.34
C GLU A 264 25.06 2.81 -6.54
N LEU A 265 25.97 3.66 -6.06
CA LEU A 265 26.95 3.31 -5.04
C LEU A 265 26.39 3.71 -3.67
N ILE A 266 26.06 2.73 -2.85
CA ILE A 266 25.65 2.94 -1.46
C ILE A 266 26.93 2.95 -0.60
N PRO A 267 27.32 4.10 -0.04
CA PRO A 267 28.46 4.16 0.86
C PRO A 267 28.09 3.43 2.15
N ILE A 268 28.95 2.50 2.60
CA ILE A 268 28.83 1.85 3.91
C ILE A 268 30.14 2.04 4.64
N THR A 269 30.10 2.55 5.86
CA THR A 269 31.25 2.65 6.75
C THR A 269 31.00 1.79 7.97
N LYS A 270 31.82 0.76 8.16
CA LYS A 270 31.88 -0.04 9.37
C LYS A 270 32.82 0.65 10.35
N VAL A 271 32.31 1.01 11.51
CA VAL A 271 33.08 1.68 12.55
C VAL A 271 33.27 0.73 13.72
N THR A 272 34.52 0.46 14.05
CA THR A 272 34.91 -0.34 15.22
C THR A 272 35.38 0.61 16.31
N TYR A 273 34.78 0.50 17.49
CA TYR A 273 35.11 1.35 18.63
C TYR A 273 35.31 0.55 19.91
N LYS A 274 36.09 1.11 20.83
CA LYS A 274 36.34 0.54 22.16
C LYS A 274 35.54 1.30 23.21
N TRP A 275 34.88 0.54 24.09
CA TRP A 275 34.13 1.09 25.22
C TRP A 275 34.24 0.15 26.43
N LYS A 276 34.63 0.68 27.60
CA LYS A 276 34.79 -0.09 28.86
C LYS A 276 35.52 -1.44 28.70
N GLY A 277 36.54 -1.49 27.85
CA GLY A 277 37.32 -2.71 27.57
C GLY A 277 36.74 -3.65 26.51
N GLY A 278 35.49 -3.46 26.09
CA GLY A 278 34.86 -4.19 24.99
C GLY A 278 35.14 -3.56 23.61
N ILE A 279 35.13 -4.40 22.57
CA ILE A 279 35.17 -3.97 21.17
C ILE A 279 33.77 -4.10 20.59
N HIS A 280 33.26 -3.01 20.03
CA HIS A 280 31.92 -2.93 19.47
C HIS A 280 31.97 -2.38 18.05
N VAL A 281 30.91 -2.64 17.28
CA VAL A 281 30.79 -2.25 15.89
C VAL A 281 29.44 -1.60 15.65
N TYR A 282 29.45 -0.54 14.84
CA TYR A 282 28.25 -0.01 14.22
C TYR A 282 28.51 0.30 12.75
N TYR A 283 27.43 0.49 12.00
CA TYR A 283 27.46 0.78 10.58
C TYR A 283 26.80 2.12 10.31
N ILE A 284 27.41 2.89 9.41
CA ILE A 284 26.80 4.08 8.80
C ILE A 284 26.64 3.80 7.32
N TYR A 285 25.46 4.02 6.77
CA TYR A 285 25.16 3.66 5.39
C TYR A 285 24.16 4.59 4.71
N GLY A 286 24.23 4.62 3.38
CA GLY A 286 23.40 5.50 2.56
C GLY A 286 23.86 6.95 2.54
N ASN A 287 23.33 7.72 1.60
CA ASN A 287 23.53 9.18 1.55
C ASN A 287 22.91 9.88 2.77
N GLU A 288 21.91 9.25 3.38
CA GLU A 288 21.22 9.75 4.57
C GLU A 288 22.06 9.58 5.86
N HIS A 289 23.14 8.80 5.80
CA HIS A 289 23.97 8.39 6.94
C HIS A 289 23.12 7.72 8.05
N GLN A 290 22.31 6.74 7.66
CA GLN A 290 21.58 5.91 8.62
C GLN A 290 22.56 5.09 9.45
N VAL A 291 22.21 4.84 10.71
CA VAL A 291 23.05 4.11 11.66
C VAL A 291 22.40 2.80 12.04
N LYS A 292 23.16 1.70 11.97
CA LYS A 292 22.75 0.40 12.50
C LYS A 292 23.77 -0.07 13.52
N VAL A 293 23.29 -0.41 14.71
CA VAL A 293 24.12 -0.99 15.78
C VAL A 293 23.57 -2.38 16.10
N PRO A 294 24.28 -3.47 15.76
CA PRO A 294 23.79 -4.82 16.03
C PRO A 294 23.68 -5.13 17.53
N ASP A 295 24.65 -4.66 18.32
CA ASP A 295 24.73 -4.92 19.76
C ASP A 295 25.19 -3.65 20.49
N TYR A 296 24.24 -2.93 21.09
CA TYR A 296 24.53 -1.67 21.79
C TYR A 296 24.95 -1.95 23.24
N PRO A 297 26.14 -1.50 23.70
CA PRO A 297 26.74 -1.98 24.95
C PRO A 297 26.14 -1.41 26.24
N ALA A 298 25.29 -0.38 26.18
CA ALA A 298 24.74 0.27 27.37
C ALA A 298 23.23 0.49 27.24
N THR A 299 22.49 -0.61 27.30
CA THR A 299 21.03 -0.63 27.37
C THR A 299 20.55 -0.65 28.83
N CYS A 300 19.41 0.00 29.11
CA CYS A 300 18.64 -0.25 30.33
C CYS A 300 18.37 -1.76 30.46
N CYS A 301 18.55 -2.33 31.66
CA CYS A 301 17.97 -3.62 32.01
C CYS A 301 16.44 -3.48 32.19
N CYS A 302 15.76 -3.12 31.10
CA CYS A 302 14.32 -3.07 31.06
C CYS A 302 13.86 -4.46 30.60
N SER A 303 13.87 -5.42 31.53
CA SER A 303 13.30 -6.75 31.34
C SER A 303 11.83 -6.57 30.95
N ILE A 304 11.50 -6.86 29.69
CA ILE A 304 10.10 -7.11 29.33
C ILE A 304 9.75 -8.44 30.02
N MET A 305 8.89 -8.35 31.03
CA MET A 305 8.22 -9.51 31.63
C MET A 305 7.02 -9.89 30.78
#